data_AF-V9KLL0-F1
#
_entry.id   AF-V9KLL0-F1
#
_cell.length_a   1.000
_cell.length_b   1.000
_cell.length_c   1.000
_cell.angle_alpha   90.00
_cell.angle_beta   90.00
_cell.angle_gamma   90.00
#
_symmetry.space_group_name_H-M   'P 1'
#
loop_
_entity.id
_entity.type
_entity.pdbx_description
1 polymer ?
#
loop_
_entity_poly.entity_id
_entity_poly.type
_entity_poly.pdbx_seq_one_letter_code
_entity_poly.pdbx_strand_id
1 'polypeptide(L)'
;MDDHSTFILVLYGLINSAFAAALVNSFRKSDTQLNLSSSCVTLMLLFCGELFFYLYFSSYVGLVVFILCSLLAYVSIRSKAMLSPGGKTVLITGCDSGFGHTLAKHLDSLGVYVFATVLDEEGDGAQELKAVGSDRLIVFQMDVTNHAMIQETKEKVKKQLGGKGLFALVNNAGIIVHIGDSEIIPTDAYKRCMEVNFLGAVEVTKAFLPLIRQTKGRIVNISSPSGEIPFGRMSTYGSSKAALELYSDILRQEMKIWGVKVSIIQPGATKTAQVGNVNFWCQQQKQLTDSLSLELLRDYGEDYLAEIYQKVTLLGSNFHQTMDPIIDTIVAALLTENPKSRYTTEFVIDLIKVIYYFLPNTVSDIILNKIFVSHSLLPNGCKQK
;
A
#
# COMPACT_ATOMS: atom_id res chain seq x y z
N MET A 1 18.27 -18.28 47.11
CA MET A 1 17.13 -18.03 46.21
C MET A 1 15.94 -18.72 46.85
N ASP A 2 14.88 -17.98 47.17
CA ASP A 2 13.64 -18.55 47.73
C ASP A 2 13.01 -19.53 46.73
N ASP A 3 12.42 -20.63 47.22
CA ASP A 3 11.67 -21.60 46.40
C ASP A 3 10.62 -20.92 45.51
N HIS A 4 10.05 -19.83 45.99
CA HIS A 4 9.06 -19.02 45.27
C HIS A 4 9.65 -18.34 44.02
N SER A 5 10.91 -17.90 44.06
CA SER A 5 11.58 -17.26 42.92
C SER A 5 11.92 -18.26 41.82
N THR A 6 12.40 -19.44 42.21
CA THR A 6 12.68 -20.56 41.30
C THR A 6 11.42 -21.05 40.61
N PHE A 7 10.31 -21.19 41.36
CA PHE A 7 9.01 -21.60 40.80
C PHE A 7 8.51 -20.65 39.70
N ILE A 8 8.67 -19.34 39.91
CA ILE A 8 8.20 -18.35 38.94
C ILE A 8 9.06 -18.34 37.68
N LEU A 9 10.39 -18.47 37.80
CA LEU A 9 11.28 -18.59 36.66
C LEU A 9 10.94 -19.82 35.79
N VAL A 10 10.61 -20.95 36.41
CA VAL A 10 10.14 -22.16 35.71
C VAL A 10 8.86 -21.87 34.92
N LEU A 11 7.94 -21.08 35.48
CA LEU A 11 6.67 -20.74 34.84
C LEU A 11 6.86 -19.85 33.59
N TYR A 12 7.76 -18.88 33.64
CA TYR A 12 8.15 -18.09 32.46
C TYR A 12 8.72 -18.98 31.34
N GLY A 13 9.65 -19.89 31.67
CA GLY A 13 10.23 -20.83 30.72
C GLY A 13 9.21 -21.78 30.08
N LEU A 14 8.20 -22.23 30.85
CA LEU A 14 7.09 -23.05 30.34
C LEU A 14 6.22 -22.26 29.35
N ILE A 15 5.88 -21.01 29.67
CA ILE A 15 5.10 -20.13 28.78
C ILE A 15 5.85 -19.89 27.47
N ASN A 16 7.15 -19.59 27.55
CA ASN A 16 7.99 -19.39 26.37
C ASN A 16 8.08 -20.64 25.49
N SER A 17 8.26 -21.81 26.11
CA SER A 17 8.28 -23.09 25.40
C SER A 17 6.95 -23.39 24.71
N ALA A 18 5.82 -23.16 25.40
CA ALA A 18 4.49 -23.34 24.85
C ALA A 18 4.20 -22.38 23.69
N PHE A 19 4.59 -21.11 23.83
CA PHE A 19 4.48 -20.10 22.79
C PHE A 19 5.30 -20.47 21.55
N ALA A 20 6.58 -20.83 21.73
CA ALA A 20 7.46 -21.22 20.63
C ALA A 20 6.93 -22.46 19.89
N ALA A 21 6.45 -23.47 20.62
CA ALA A 21 5.83 -24.66 20.05
C ALA A 21 4.56 -24.33 19.25
N ALA A 22 3.70 -23.45 19.78
CA ALA A 22 2.50 -23.00 19.09
C ALA A 22 2.83 -22.23 17.79
N LEU A 23 3.87 -21.40 17.82
CA LEU A 23 4.34 -20.65 16.67
C LEU A 23 4.89 -21.57 15.57
N VAL A 24 5.77 -22.50 15.93
CA VAL A 24 6.33 -23.51 15.00
C VAL A 24 5.23 -24.35 14.38
N ASN A 25 4.26 -24.80 15.17
CA ASN A 25 3.12 -25.57 14.67
C ASN A 25 2.23 -24.74 13.73
N SER A 26 2.02 -23.45 14.03
CA SER A 26 1.28 -22.54 13.17
C SER A 26 1.95 -22.37 11.81
N PHE A 27 3.28 -22.22 11.78
CA PHE A 27 4.05 -22.11 10.52
C PHE A 27 4.13 -23.41 9.76
N ARG A 28 4.23 -24.57 10.43
CA ARG A 28 4.24 -25.88 9.76
C ARG A 28 2.94 -26.20 9.03
N LYS A 29 1.81 -25.68 9.50
CA LYS A 29 0.48 -25.91 8.91
C LYS A 29 0.15 -24.98 7.74
N SER A 30 0.88 -23.90 7.60
CA SER A 30 0.73 -22.95 6.51
C SER A 30 1.87 -23.17 5.54
N ASP A 31 1.60 -23.33 4.25
CA ASP A 31 2.64 -23.40 3.20
C ASP A 31 3.43 -22.08 3.01
N THR A 32 3.43 -21.19 4.01
CA THR A 32 4.18 -19.93 4.00
C THR A 32 5.62 -20.14 4.41
N GLN A 33 6.55 -19.62 3.60
CA GLN A 33 7.92 -19.41 4.02
C GLN A 33 7.92 -18.54 5.29
N LEU A 34 8.62 -18.99 6.33
CA LEU A 34 8.89 -18.19 7.51
C LEU A 34 9.45 -16.85 7.05
N ASN A 35 8.75 -15.75 7.36
CA ASN A 35 9.37 -14.44 7.35
C ASN A 35 10.32 -14.42 8.56
N LEU A 36 11.49 -15.04 8.34
CA LEU A 36 12.41 -15.50 9.38
C LEU A 36 12.91 -14.31 10.20
N SER A 37 13.09 -13.16 9.57
CA SER A 37 13.56 -11.92 10.19
C SER A 37 12.59 -11.39 11.27
N SER A 38 11.31 -11.23 10.96
CA SER A 38 10.31 -10.67 11.90
C SER A 38 9.91 -11.66 12.99
N SER A 39 9.88 -12.95 12.67
CA SER A 39 9.59 -14.02 13.64
C SER A 39 10.76 -14.24 14.61
N CYS A 40 12.00 -14.25 14.13
CA CYS A 40 13.19 -14.37 14.99
C CYS A 40 13.41 -13.13 15.85
N VAL A 41 13.21 -11.92 15.33
CA VAL A 41 13.30 -10.69 16.14
C VAL A 41 12.26 -10.67 17.25
N THR A 42 11.02 -11.12 16.98
CA THR A 42 10.01 -11.15 18.04
C THR A 42 10.25 -12.26 19.07
N LEU A 43 10.72 -13.43 18.64
CA LEU A 43 11.17 -14.48 19.57
C LEU A 43 12.33 -13.98 20.44
N MET A 44 13.30 -13.28 19.84
CA MET A 44 14.43 -12.69 20.55
C MET A 44 13.98 -11.61 21.56
N LEU A 45 13.04 -10.74 21.17
CA LEU A 45 12.45 -9.73 22.06
C LEU A 45 11.65 -10.35 23.21
N LEU A 46 10.97 -11.49 23.00
CA LEU A 46 10.29 -12.24 24.05
C LEU A 46 11.28 -12.91 25.02
N PHE A 47 12.39 -13.46 24.51
CA PHE A 47 13.49 -13.97 25.33
C PHE A 47 14.17 -12.86 26.15
N CYS A 48 14.42 -11.70 25.56
CA CYS A 48 14.94 -10.53 26.28
C CYS A 48 13.90 -9.97 27.27
N GLY A 49 12.62 -10.01 26.90
CA GLY A 49 11.49 -9.58 27.72
C GLY A 49 11.31 -10.43 28.98
N GLU A 50 11.54 -11.75 28.90
CA GLU A 50 11.53 -12.66 30.06
C GLU A 50 12.47 -12.17 31.17
N LEU A 51 13.71 -11.80 30.81
CA LEU A 51 14.68 -11.27 31.76
C LEU A 51 14.23 -9.91 32.34
N PHE A 52 13.68 -9.04 31.49
CA PHE A 52 13.24 -7.70 31.89
C PHE A 52 12.04 -7.73 32.85
N PHE A 53 11.01 -8.53 32.55
CA PHE A 53 9.81 -8.64 33.38
C PHE A 53 10.08 -9.32 34.72
N TYR A 54 11.00 -10.30 34.75
CA TYR A 54 11.45 -10.93 35.99
C TYR A 54 12.20 -9.96 36.91
N LEU A 55 13.00 -9.03 36.36
CA LEU A 55 13.82 -8.11 37.13
C LEU A 55 13.06 -6.88 37.68
N TYR A 56 12.02 -6.41 36.99
CA TYR A 56 11.40 -5.10 37.28
C TYR A 56 9.98 -5.12 37.88
N PHE A 57 9.24 -6.23 37.80
CA PHE A 57 7.85 -6.30 38.28
C PHE A 57 7.69 -7.28 39.46
N SER A 58 6.74 -7.00 40.36
CA SER A 58 6.33 -7.99 41.36
C SER A 58 5.82 -9.24 40.65
N SER A 59 6.15 -10.39 41.21
CA SER A 59 6.35 -11.61 40.43
C SER A 59 5.13 -12.09 39.64
N TYR A 60 3.92 -12.01 40.21
CA TYR A 60 2.68 -12.36 39.53
C TYR A 60 2.19 -11.31 38.52
N VAL A 61 2.44 -10.02 38.78
CA VAL A 61 2.06 -8.93 37.84
C VAL A 61 2.90 -9.02 36.57
N GLY A 62 4.21 -9.23 36.70
CA GLY A 62 5.10 -9.44 35.56
C GLY A 62 4.67 -10.64 34.71
N LEU A 63 4.24 -11.74 35.35
CA LEU A 63 3.80 -12.94 34.65
C LEU A 63 2.54 -12.70 33.82
N VAL A 64 1.55 -12.01 34.39
CA VAL A 64 0.31 -11.66 33.66
C VAL A 64 0.62 -10.77 32.45
N VAL A 65 1.47 -9.75 32.64
CA VAL A 65 1.89 -8.88 31.53
C VAL A 65 2.64 -9.67 30.46
N PHE A 66 3.53 -10.57 30.85
CA PHE A 66 4.28 -11.41 29.93
C PHE A 66 3.39 -12.37 29.13
N ILE A 67 2.40 -12.99 29.78
CA ILE A 67 1.38 -13.83 29.10
C ILE A 67 0.60 -12.99 28.10
N LEU A 68 0.17 -11.78 28.46
CA LEU A 68 -0.54 -10.88 27.54
C LEU A 68 0.34 -10.46 26.36
N CYS A 69 1.59 -10.08 26.59
CA CYS A 69 2.56 -9.76 25.53
C CYS A 69 2.81 -10.97 24.61
N SER A 70 2.97 -12.16 25.17
CA SER A 70 3.16 -13.40 24.41
C SER A 70 1.90 -13.74 23.59
N LEU A 71 0.69 -13.60 24.15
CA LEU A 71 -0.55 -13.79 23.40
C LEU A 71 -0.71 -12.78 22.26
N LEU A 72 -0.40 -11.50 22.52
CA LEU A 72 -0.43 -10.45 21.50
C LEU A 72 0.59 -10.72 20.38
N ALA A 73 1.81 -11.12 20.74
CA ALA A 73 2.84 -11.54 19.79
C ALA A 73 2.37 -12.75 18.97
N TYR A 74 1.74 -13.75 19.60
CA TYR A 74 1.26 -14.96 18.93
C TYR A 74 0.21 -14.61 17.90
N VAL A 75 -0.80 -13.82 18.29
CA VAL A 75 -1.87 -13.38 17.40
C VAL A 75 -1.32 -12.55 16.23
N SER A 76 -0.23 -11.81 16.46
CA SER A 76 0.40 -10.95 15.44
C SER A 76 1.27 -11.71 14.44
N ILE A 77 1.97 -12.76 14.89
CA ILE A 77 3.00 -13.47 14.09
C ILE A 77 2.47 -14.80 13.53
N ARG A 78 1.48 -15.43 14.18
CA ARG A 78 0.96 -16.73 13.75
C ARG A 78 0.62 -16.69 12.28
N SER A 79 0.99 -17.75 11.57
CA SER A 79 0.69 -17.85 10.16
C SER A 79 -0.80 -17.85 9.94
N LYS A 80 -1.23 -17.09 8.94
CA LYS A 80 -2.64 -16.91 8.62
C LYS A 80 -3.02 -17.91 7.53
N ALA A 81 -4.16 -18.56 7.71
CA ALA A 81 -4.69 -19.46 6.71
C ALA A 81 -4.95 -18.70 5.39
N MET A 82 -4.57 -19.35 4.29
CA MET A 82 -4.77 -18.85 2.93
C MET A 82 -6.02 -19.50 2.33
N LEU A 83 -6.82 -18.70 1.64
CA LEU A 83 -7.92 -19.17 0.83
C LEU A 83 -7.36 -19.77 -0.46
N SER A 84 -8.01 -20.83 -0.96
CA SER A 84 -7.68 -21.35 -2.28
C SER A 84 -7.91 -20.26 -3.36
N PRO A 85 -6.91 -20.00 -4.23
CA PRO A 85 -7.06 -19.05 -5.34
C PRO A 85 -8.02 -19.55 -6.42
N GLY A 86 -8.09 -20.88 -6.61
CA GLY A 86 -8.89 -21.50 -7.66
C GLY A 86 -10.38 -21.13 -7.57
N GLY A 87 -10.95 -20.67 -8.68
CA GLY A 87 -12.38 -20.32 -8.78
C GLY A 87 -12.75 -18.98 -8.14
N LYS A 88 -11.78 -18.19 -7.65
CA LYS A 88 -11.99 -16.80 -7.24
C LYS A 88 -12.03 -15.89 -8.47
N THR A 89 -12.80 -14.81 -8.40
CA THR A 89 -12.94 -13.80 -9.45
C THR A 89 -12.46 -12.44 -8.95
N VAL A 90 -11.51 -11.80 -9.64
CA VAL A 90 -10.90 -10.54 -9.20
C VAL A 90 -10.96 -9.53 -10.33
N LEU A 91 -11.49 -8.34 -10.06
CA LEU A 91 -11.41 -7.18 -10.94
C LEU A 91 -10.25 -6.29 -10.50
N ILE A 92 -9.38 -5.90 -11.43
CA ILE A 92 -8.23 -5.03 -11.16
C ILE A 92 -8.32 -3.82 -12.07
N THR A 93 -8.20 -2.61 -11.52
CA THR A 93 -8.16 -1.38 -12.32
C THR A 93 -6.73 -0.95 -12.66
N GLY A 94 -6.52 -0.37 -13.84
CA GLY A 94 -5.21 0.17 -14.25
C GLY A 94 -4.17 -0.91 -14.52
N CYS A 95 -4.50 -1.85 -15.40
CA CYS A 95 -3.64 -2.98 -15.77
C CYS A 95 -2.75 -2.70 -17.00
N ASP A 96 -2.74 -1.46 -17.49
CA ASP A 96 -1.92 -1.04 -18.64
C ASP A 96 -0.42 -1.26 -18.37
N SER A 97 0.01 -1.15 -17.11
CA SER A 97 1.39 -1.36 -16.70
C SER A 97 1.53 -1.55 -15.18
N GLY A 98 2.77 -1.71 -14.70
CA GLY A 98 3.09 -1.64 -13.27
C GLY A 98 2.41 -2.74 -12.43
N PHE A 99 1.96 -2.37 -11.22
CA PHE A 99 1.42 -3.34 -10.27
C PHE A 99 0.17 -4.06 -10.79
N GLY A 100 -0.77 -3.34 -11.42
CA GLY A 100 -2.00 -3.93 -11.94
C GLY A 100 -1.72 -4.99 -13.01
N HIS A 101 -0.82 -4.67 -13.94
CA HIS A 101 -0.40 -5.58 -15.02
C HIS A 101 0.26 -6.86 -14.46
N THR A 102 1.27 -6.69 -13.59
CA THR A 102 1.98 -7.82 -12.99
C THR A 102 1.06 -8.67 -12.11
N LEU A 103 0.17 -8.03 -11.35
CA LEU A 103 -0.83 -8.71 -10.52
C LEU A 103 -1.81 -9.53 -11.37
N ALA A 104 -2.27 -9.00 -12.50
CA ALA A 104 -3.18 -9.71 -13.38
C ALA A 104 -2.57 -11.03 -13.88
N LYS A 105 -1.33 -10.97 -14.38
CA LYS A 105 -0.56 -12.16 -14.82
C LYS A 105 -0.33 -13.14 -13.68
N HIS A 106 0.06 -12.62 -12.51
CA HIS A 106 0.35 -13.46 -11.36
C HIS A 106 -0.91 -14.19 -10.84
N LEU A 107 -2.04 -13.49 -10.69
CA LEU A 107 -3.30 -14.11 -10.26
C LEU A 107 -3.81 -15.13 -11.28
N ASP A 108 -3.69 -14.87 -12.58
CA ASP A 108 -4.04 -15.85 -13.62
C ASP A 108 -3.21 -17.13 -13.51
N SER A 109 -1.90 -16.99 -13.24
CA SER A 109 -0.99 -18.13 -13.00
C SER A 109 -1.37 -18.96 -11.77
N LEU A 110 -2.02 -18.34 -10.78
CA LEU A 110 -2.55 -19.02 -9.60
C LEU A 110 -3.94 -19.66 -9.83
N GLY A 111 -4.52 -19.54 -11.03
CA GLY A 111 -5.83 -20.09 -11.38
C GLY A 111 -7.02 -19.21 -10.97
N VAL A 112 -6.77 -17.94 -10.67
CA VAL A 112 -7.82 -16.93 -10.42
C VAL A 112 -8.42 -16.48 -11.76
N TYR A 113 -9.72 -16.21 -11.77
CA TYR A 113 -10.38 -15.55 -12.89
C TYR A 113 -10.22 -14.04 -12.77
N VAL A 114 -9.48 -13.43 -13.69
CA VAL A 114 -9.07 -12.02 -13.63
C VAL A 114 -9.82 -11.21 -14.68
N PHE A 115 -10.50 -10.17 -14.22
CA PHE A 115 -11.00 -9.10 -15.08
C PHE A 115 -10.01 -7.94 -14.96
N ALA A 116 -9.13 -7.79 -15.94
CA ALA A 116 -8.11 -6.75 -15.98
C ALA A 116 -8.68 -5.54 -16.73
N THR A 117 -8.85 -4.40 -16.07
CA THR A 117 -9.27 -3.18 -16.76
C THR A 117 -8.08 -2.31 -17.10
N VAL A 118 -8.07 -1.81 -18.33
CA VAL A 118 -7.03 -0.96 -18.92
C VAL A 118 -7.65 0.36 -19.39
N LEU A 119 -6.87 1.44 -19.43
CA LEU A 119 -7.33 2.72 -19.96
C LEU A 119 -7.38 2.68 -21.49
N ASP A 120 -6.36 2.08 -22.12
CA ASP A 120 -6.26 1.89 -23.56
C ASP A 120 -6.16 0.40 -23.90
N GLU A 121 -7.20 -0.12 -24.55
CA GLU A 121 -7.28 -1.53 -24.92
C GLU A 121 -6.37 -1.88 -26.10
N GLU A 122 -5.96 -0.88 -26.89
CA GLU A 122 -5.02 -1.04 -28.01
C GLU A 122 -3.57 -0.80 -27.59
N GLY A 123 -3.33 -0.36 -26.35
CA GLY A 123 -1.99 -0.15 -25.81
C GLY A 123 -1.20 -1.43 -25.60
N ASP A 124 0.13 -1.33 -25.65
CA ASP A 124 1.06 -2.48 -25.57
C ASP A 124 0.78 -3.41 -24.38
N GLY A 125 0.54 -2.84 -23.20
CA GLY A 125 0.28 -3.63 -21.99
C GLY A 125 -1.05 -4.39 -22.05
N ALA A 126 -2.09 -3.83 -22.67
CA ALA A 126 -3.36 -4.52 -22.86
C ALA A 126 -3.21 -5.68 -23.86
N GLN A 127 -2.49 -5.45 -24.96
CA GLN A 127 -2.21 -6.46 -25.98
C GLN A 127 -1.33 -7.59 -25.43
N GLU A 128 -0.32 -7.27 -24.61
CA GLU A 128 0.46 -8.28 -23.91
C GLU A 128 -0.42 -9.14 -23.01
N LEU A 129 -1.28 -8.54 -22.17
CA LEU A 129 -2.19 -9.30 -21.29
C LEU A 129 -3.10 -10.25 -22.08
N LYS A 130 -3.63 -9.81 -23.23
CA LYS A 130 -4.45 -10.65 -24.12
C LYS A 130 -3.64 -11.79 -24.74
N ALA A 131 -2.37 -11.56 -25.05
CA ALA A 131 -1.51 -12.55 -25.68
C ALA A 131 -0.98 -13.63 -24.72
N VAL A 132 -0.65 -13.25 -23.48
CA VAL A 132 -0.03 -14.15 -22.49
C VAL A 132 -1.02 -14.74 -21.49
N GLY A 133 -2.17 -14.07 -21.30
CA GLY A 133 -3.20 -14.51 -20.37
C GLY A 133 -3.90 -15.79 -20.84
N SER A 134 -4.31 -16.62 -19.89
CA SER A 134 -5.20 -17.76 -20.18
C SER A 134 -6.64 -17.30 -20.42
N ASP A 135 -7.54 -18.24 -20.75
CA ASP A 135 -8.99 -17.98 -20.87
C ASP A 135 -9.65 -17.42 -19.59
N ARG A 136 -8.91 -17.40 -18.48
CA ARG A 136 -9.34 -16.82 -17.20
C ARG A 136 -8.96 -15.35 -17.04
N LEU A 137 -8.12 -14.79 -17.92
CA LEU A 137 -7.74 -13.38 -17.91
C LEU A 137 -8.47 -12.67 -19.05
N ILE A 138 -9.45 -11.84 -18.70
CA ILE A 138 -10.21 -11.03 -19.65
C ILE A 138 -9.85 -9.56 -19.47
N VAL A 139 -9.49 -8.92 -20.58
CA VAL A 139 -9.18 -7.48 -20.62
C VAL A 139 -10.43 -6.68 -21.00
N PHE A 140 -10.68 -5.58 -20.28
CA PHE A 140 -11.72 -4.61 -20.61
C PHE A 140 -11.17 -3.19 -20.64
N GLN A 141 -11.53 -2.38 -21.63
CA GLN A 141 -11.30 -0.95 -21.57
C GLN A 141 -12.23 -0.27 -20.55
N MET A 142 -11.67 0.46 -19.58
CA MET A 142 -12.44 1.22 -18.59
C MET A 142 -11.62 2.39 -18.04
N ASP A 143 -12.04 3.62 -18.36
CA ASP A 143 -11.60 4.82 -17.65
C ASP A 143 -12.37 4.94 -16.33
N VAL A 144 -11.64 4.94 -15.20
CA VAL A 144 -12.22 5.06 -13.86
C VAL A 144 -12.86 6.43 -13.59
N THR A 145 -12.62 7.42 -14.45
CA THR A 145 -13.25 8.75 -14.38
C THR A 145 -14.53 8.83 -15.21
N ASN A 146 -14.83 7.81 -16.02
CA ASN A 146 -16.01 7.77 -16.89
C ASN A 146 -17.08 6.83 -16.34
N HIS A 147 -18.11 7.40 -15.72
CA HIS A 147 -19.22 6.64 -15.12
C HIS A 147 -19.91 5.68 -16.11
N ALA A 148 -20.08 6.07 -17.37
CA ALA A 148 -20.74 5.23 -18.37
C ALA A 148 -19.91 3.98 -18.69
N MET A 149 -18.59 4.13 -18.87
CA MET A 149 -17.67 3.00 -19.08
C MET A 149 -17.62 2.06 -17.88
N ILE A 150 -17.71 2.59 -16.66
CA ILE A 150 -17.78 1.78 -15.44
C ILE A 150 -19.05 0.92 -15.42
N GLN A 151 -20.21 1.50 -15.74
CA GLN A 151 -21.46 0.73 -15.78
C GLN A 151 -21.46 -0.31 -16.91
N GLU A 152 -20.94 0.03 -18.09
CA GLU A 152 -20.81 -0.92 -19.20
C GLU A 152 -19.90 -2.09 -18.82
N THR A 153 -18.73 -1.80 -18.24
CA THR A 153 -17.79 -2.83 -17.77
C THR A 153 -18.41 -3.72 -16.71
N LYS A 154 -19.18 -3.14 -15.78
CA LYS A 154 -19.93 -3.90 -14.77
C LYS A 154 -20.92 -4.87 -15.42
N GLU A 155 -21.66 -4.47 -16.44
CA GLU A 155 -22.60 -5.38 -17.11
C GLU A 155 -21.86 -6.48 -17.90
N LYS A 156 -20.73 -6.17 -18.54
CA LYS A 156 -19.84 -7.17 -19.16
C LYS A 156 -19.34 -8.19 -18.12
N VAL A 157 -18.84 -7.72 -16.98
CA VAL A 157 -18.39 -8.58 -15.87
C VAL A 157 -19.53 -9.43 -15.32
N LYS A 158 -20.73 -8.86 -15.10
CA LYS A 158 -21.91 -9.62 -14.63
C LYS A 158 -22.27 -10.76 -15.58
N LYS A 159 -22.19 -10.52 -16.89
CA LYS A 159 -22.42 -11.56 -17.90
C LYS A 159 -21.40 -12.69 -17.77
N GLN A 160 -20.11 -12.36 -17.63
CA GLN A 160 -19.05 -13.36 -17.45
C GLN A 160 -19.19 -14.16 -16.14
N LEU A 161 -19.65 -13.51 -15.07
CA LEU A 161 -19.88 -14.16 -13.79
C LEU A 161 -21.06 -15.15 -13.79
N GLY A 162 -22.00 -15.05 -14.73
CA GLY A 162 -23.12 -15.99 -14.86
C GLY A 162 -23.98 -16.09 -13.60
N GLY A 163 -24.22 -14.97 -12.92
CA GLY A 163 -24.98 -14.92 -11.66
C GLY A 163 -24.17 -15.24 -10.39
N LYS A 164 -22.89 -15.61 -10.52
CA LYS A 164 -21.97 -15.64 -9.38
C LYS A 164 -21.58 -14.21 -8.96
N GLY A 165 -21.17 -14.05 -7.72
CA GLY A 165 -20.63 -12.77 -7.26
C GLY A 165 -19.17 -12.57 -7.65
N LEU A 166 -18.69 -11.34 -7.50
CA LEU A 166 -17.28 -10.99 -7.67
C LEU A 166 -16.55 -11.26 -6.35
N PHE A 167 -15.43 -12.00 -6.34
CA PHE A 167 -14.71 -12.24 -5.08
C PHE A 167 -13.94 -11.01 -4.61
N ALA A 168 -13.27 -10.29 -5.51
CA ALA A 168 -12.52 -9.11 -5.11
C ALA A 168 -12.47 -7.98 -6.14
N LEU A 169 -12.27 -6.78 -5.63
CA LEU A 169 -11.88 -5.59 -6.40
C LEU A 169 -10.54 -5.09 -5.89
N VAL A 170 -9.61 -4.83 -6.81
CA VAL A 170 -8.35 -4.13 -6.55
C VAL A 170 -8.41 -2.77 -7.24
N ASN A 171 -8.62 -1.70 -6.46
CA ASN A 171 -8.50 -0.33 -6.95
C ASN A 171 -7.02 0.03 -7.03
N ASN A 172 -6.42 -0.20 -8.20
CA ASN A 172 -5.01 0.04 -8.46
C ASN A 172 -4.77 1.27 -9.36
N ALA A 173 -5.71 1.63 -10.23
CA ALA A 173 -5.59 2.80 -11.09
C ALA A 173 -5.21 4.06 -10.30
N GLY A 174 -4.17 4.74 -10.74
CA GLY A 174 -3.68 5.95 -10.10
C GLY A 174 -2.58 6.63 -10.90
N ILE A 175 -2.42 7.93 -10.69
CA ILE A 175 -1.50 8.81 -11.42
C ILE A 175 -0.80 9.79 -10.47
N ILE A 176 0.37 10.26 -10.90
CA ILE A 176 1.06 11.43 -10.34
C ILE A 176 1.24 12.45 -11.46
N VAL A 177 0.59 13.60 -11.39
CA VAL A 177 0.61 14.59 -12.49
C VAL A 177 1.88 15.44 -12.43
N HIS A 178 2.20 16.01 -11.26
CA HIS A 178 3.40 16.83 -11.06
C HIS A 178 4.06 16.50 -9.73
N ILE A 179 5.37 16.74 -9.68
CA ILE A 179 6.15 16.77 -8.45
C ILE A 179 6.82 18.15 -8.39
N GLY A 180 6.62 18.86 -7.30
CA GLY A 180 7.04 20.25 -7.14
C GLY A 180 6.48 20.86 -5.87
N ASP A 181 6.97 22.05 -5.51
CA ASP A 181 6.45 22.74 -4.33
C ASP A 181 4.96 23.06 -4.51
N SER A 182 4.19 23.04 -3.41
CA SER A 182 2.71 23.06 -3.50
C SER A 182 2.14 24.29 -4.22
N GLU A 183 2.80 25.44 -4.09
CA GLU A 183 2.39 26.72 -4.67
C GLU A 183 2.54 26.76 -6.20
N ILE A 184 3.59 26.13 -6.72
CA ILE A 184 3.86 26.15 -8.17
C ILE A 184 2.99 25.15 -8.93
N ILE A 185 2.42 24.15 -8.27
CA ILE A 185 1.61 23.12 -8.92
C ILE A 185 0.21 23.68 -9.25
N PRO A 186 -0.25 23.65 -10.52
CA PRO A 186 -1.58 24.09 -10.89
C PRO A 186 -2.70 23.31 -10.22
N THR A 187 -3.79 23.99 -9.86
CA THR A 187 -4.97 23.38 -9.24
C THR A 187 -5.58 22.25 -10.07
N ASP A 188 -5.51 22.31 -11.40
CA ASP A 188 -6.04 21.26 -12.27
C ASP A 188 -5.31 19.92 -12.09
N ALA A 189 -4.03 19.94 -11.68
CA ALA A 189 -3.31 18.73 -11.31
C ALA A 189 -3.84 18.10 -10.01
N TYR A 190 -4.29 18.93 -9.04
CA TYR A 190 -4.99 18.44 -7.85
C TYR A 190 -6.31 17.80 -8.23
N LYS A 191 -7.12 18.46 -9.07
CA LYS A 191 -8.40 17.92 -9.56
C LYS A 191 -8.19 16.57 -10.25
N ARG A 192 -7.23 16.48 -11.16
CA ARG A 192 -6.96 15.26 -11.92
C ARG A 192 -6.48 14.10 -11.04
N CYS A 193 -5.59 14.35 -10.08
CA CYS A 193 -5.19 13.34 -9.09
C CYS A 193 -6.39 12.89 -8.23
N MET A 194 -7.23 13.81 -7.79
CA MET A 194 -8.43 13.49 -7.00
C MET A 194 -9.46 12.68 -7.81
N GLU A 195 -9.69 13.05 -9.07
CA GLU A 195 -10.61 12.35 -9.97
C GLU A 195 -10.19 10.90 -10.19
N VAL A 196 -8.91 10.65 -10.50
CA VAL A 196 -8.44 9.30 -10.80
C VAL A 196 -8.19 8.49 -9.53
N ASN A 197 -7.36 9.01 -8.62
CA ASN A 197 -6.82 8.22 -7.50
C ASN A 197 -7.84 8.01 -6.37
N PHE A 198 -8.82 8.91 -6.24
CA PHE A 198 -9.82 8.88 -5.18
C PHE A 198 -11.22 8.65 -5.73
N LEU A 199 -11.78 9.61 -6.48
CA LEU A 199 -13.17 9.52 -6.95
C LEU A 199 -13.38 8.32 -7.88
N GLY A 200 -12.42 8.00 -8.74
CA GLY A 200 -12.49 6.82 -9.60
C GLY A 200 -12.54 5.52 -8.81
N ALA A 201 -11.73 5.39 -7.75
CA ALA A 201 -11.79 4.25 -6.84
C ALA A 201 -13.15 4.19 -6.11
N VAL A 202 -13.73 5.32 -5.72
CA VAL A 202 -15.07 5.40 -5.10
C VAL A 202 -16.15 4.94 -6.08
N GLU A 203 -16.15 5.45 -7.33
CA GLU A 203 -17.13 5.11 -8.36
C GLU A 203 -17.09 3.63 -8.74
N VAL A 204 -15.89 3.10 -9.00
CA VAL A 204 -15.70 1.66 -9.28
C VAL A 204 -16.13 0.83 -8.08
N THR A 205 -15.74 1.20 -6.87
CA THR A 205 -16.17 0.49 -5.66
C THR A 205 -17.69 0.44 -5.56
N LYS A 206 -18.38 1.58 -5.67
CA LYS A 206 -19.86 1.63 -5.62
C LYS A 206 -20.50 0.76 -6.70
N ALA A 207 -19.96 0.78 -7.92
CA ALA A 207 -20.52 0.02 -9.04
C ALA A 207 -20.44 -1.50 -8.81
N PHE A 208 -19.32 -1.99 -8.29
CA PHE A 208 -19.04 -3.43 -8.13
C PHE A 208 -19.37 -3.98 -6.74
N LEU A 209 -19.52 -3.13 -5.72
CA LEU A 209 -19.81 -3.55 -4.35
C LEU A 209 -21.03 -4.49 -4.21
N PRO A 210 -22.15 -4.32 -4.95
CA PRO A 210 -23.25 -5.28 -4.92
C PRO A 210 -22.83 -6.72 -5.26
N LEU A 211 -21.91 -6.91 -6.21
CA LEU A 211 -21.39 -8.22 -6.60
C LEU A 211 -20.43 -8.78 -5.56
N ILE A 212 -19.64 -7.91 -4.92
CA ILE A 212 -18.68 -8.29 -3.87
C ILE A 212 -19.40 -8.73 -2.59
N ARG A 213 -20.51 -8.07 -2.24
CA ARG A 213 -21.32 -8.45 -1.07
C ARG A 213 -21.88 -9.87 -1.18
N GLN A 214 -22.21 -10.34 -2.39
CA GLN A 214 -22.71 -11.71 -2.60
C GLN A 214 -21.69 -12.78 -2.20
N THR A 215 -20.40 -12.48 -2.29
CA THR A 215 -19.31 -13.40 -1.96
C THR A 215 -18.69 -13.17 -0.59
N LYS A 216 -19.12 -12.12 0.14
CA LYS A 216 -18.43 -11.60 1.34
C LYS A 216 -16.94 -11.36 1.05
N GLY A 217 -16.71 -10.76 -0.12
CA GLY A 217 -15.42 -10.71 -0.80
C GLY A 217 -14.40 -9.75 -0.20
N ARG A 218 -13.53 -9.22 -1.08
CA ARG A 218 -12.42 -8.33 -0.74
C ARG A 218 -12.46 -7.03 -1.52
N ILE A 219 -12.02 -5.95 -0.89
CA ILE A 219 -11.68 -4.70 -1.56
C ILE A 219 -10.26 -4.37 -1.14
N VAL A 220 -9.38 -4.18 -2.11
CA VAL A 220 -7.98 -3.82 -1.89
C VAL A 220 -7.74 -2.48 -2.59
N ASN A 221 -7.33 -1.48 -1.81
CA ASN A 221 -7.03 -0.15 -2.33
C ASN A 221 -5.53 0.08 -2.33
N ILE A 222 -4.95 0.32 -3.51
CA ILE A 222 -3.54 0.64 -3.64
C ILE A 222 -3.36 2.13 -3.35
N SER A 223 -2.82 2.42 -2.18
CA SER A 223 -2.58 3.76 -1.68
C SER A 223 -1.08 4.11 -1.78
N SER A 224 -0.55 4.85 -0.82
CA SER A 224 0.86 5.19 -0.69
C SER A 224 1.16 5.64 0.73
N PRO A 225 2.39 5.48 1.24
CA PRO A 225 2.84 6.15 2.45
C PRO A 225 2.59 7.67 2.46
N SER A 226 2.63 8.33 1.29
CA SER A 226 2.35 9.76 1.16
C SER A 226 0.90 10.14 1.45
N GLY A 227 -0.01 9.17 1.66
CA GLY A 227 -1.37 9.41 2.12
C GLY A 227 -1.49 9.56 3.64
N GLU A 228 -0.46 9.17 4.41
CA GLU A 228 -0.44 9.27 5.88
C GLU A 228 0.56 10.29 6.41
N ILE A 229 1.70 10.41 5.74
CA ILE A 229 2.82 11.25 6.16
C ILE A 229 3.19 12.23 5.04
N PRO A 230 3.67 13.44 5.38
CA PRO A 230 3.97 14.46 4.38
C PRO A 230 5.25 14.08 3.62
N PHE A 231 5.07 13.69 2.36
CA PHE A 231 6.14 13.62 1.39
C PHE A 231 6.22 14.97 0.68
N GLY A 232 7.25 15.73 1.00
CA GLY A 232 7.48 17.03 0.38
C GLY A 232 7.43 16.93 -1.14
N ARG A 233 6.83 17.93 -1.78
CA ARG A 233 6.66 18.05 -3.23
C ARG A 233 5.66 17.11 -3.90
N MET A 234 4.93 16.31 -3.12
CA MET A 234 3.88 15.42 -3.62
C MET A 234 2.49 15.86 -3.14
N SER A 235 2.23 17.16 -3.02
CA SER A 235 0.98 17.68 -2.44
C SER A 235 -0.27 17.17 -3.15
N THR A 236 -0.28 17.14 -4.49
CA THR A 236 -1.40 16.65 -5.31
C THR A 236 -1.67 15.16 -5.07
N TYR A 237 -0.65 14.33 -5.28
CA TYR A 237 -0.73 12.88 -5.14
C TYR A 237 -1.00 12.47 -3.70
N GLY A 238 -0.23 13.00 -2.75
CA GLY A 238 -0.37 12.75 -1.32
C GLY A 238 -1.77 13.09 -0.80
N SER A 239 -2.32 14.24 -1.17
CA SER A 239 -3.71 14.60 -0.81
C SER A 239 -4.73 13.61 -1.36
N SER A 240 -4.57 13.18 -2.62
CA SER A 240 -5.47 12.18 -3.22
C SER A 240 -5.39 10.81 -2.56
N LYS A 241 -4.19 10.38 -2.14
CA LYS A 241 -4.00 9.12 -1.41
C LYS A 241 -4.49 9.22 0.03
N ALA A 242 -4.33 10.38 0.68
CA ALA A 242 -4.90 10.63 2.01
C ALA A 242 -6.44 10.53 2.01
N ALA A 243 -7.10 11.06 0.97
CA ALA A 243 -8.54 10.89 0.79
C ALA A 243 -8.92 9.41 0.61
N LEU A 244 -8.14 8.65 -0.18
CA LEU A 244 -8.36 7.22 -0.37
C LEU A 244 -8.14 6.42 0.93
N GLU A 245 -7.13 6.75 1.74
CA GLU A 245 -6.87 6.12 3.06
C GLU A 245 -8.09 6.24 3.97
N LEU A 246 -8.55 7.47 4.21
CA LEU A 246 -9.66 7.74 5.11
C LEU A 246 -10.96 7.08 4.61
N TYR A 247 -11.24 7.18 3.30
CA TYR A 247 -12.37 6.49 2.69
C TYR A 247 -12.30 4.97 2.89
N SER A 248 -11.12 4.38 2.72
CA SER A 248 -10.93 2.94 2.90
C SER A 248 -11.20 2.50 4.34
N ASP A 249 -10.75 3.30 5.31
CA ASP A 249 -10.99 3.02 6.74
C ASP A 249 -12.45 3.17 7.15
N ILE A 250 -13.18 4.13 6.56
CA ILE A 250 -14.62 4.28 6.74
C ILE A 250 -15.36 3.10 6.08
N LEU A 251 -15.06 2.80 4.81
CA LEU A 251 -15.67 1.70 4.06
C LEU A 251 -15.48 0.37 4.78
N ARG A 252 -14.31 0.13 5.37
CA ARG A 252 -14.03 -1.08 6.18
C ARG A 252 -15.01 -1.23 7.34
N GLN A 253 -15.35 -0.14 8.02
CA GLN A 253 -16.28 -0.16 9.15
C GLN A 253 -17.71 -0.45 8.66
N GLU A 254 -18.15 0.25 7.62
CA GLU A 254 -19.47 0.07 7.02
C GLU A 254 -19.67 -1.34 6.47
N MET A 255 -18.63 -1.91 5.86
CA MET A 255 -18.68 -3.22 5.22
C MET A 255 -18.61 -4.41 6.19
N LYS A 256 -18.32 -4.16 7.47
CA LYS A 256 -18.21 -5.20 8.50
C LYS A 256 -19.47 -6.06 8.60
N ILE A 257 -20.67 -5.45 8.57
CA ILE A 257 -21.94 -6.16 8.67
C ILE A 257 -22.22 -7.06 7.44
N TRP A 258 -21.65 -6.70 6.29
CA TRP A 258 -21.77 -7.44 5.05
C TRP A 258 -20.73 -8.57 4.92
N GLY A 259 -19.80 -8.67 5.86
CA GLY A 259 -18.71 -9.64 5.83
C GLY A 259 -17.62 -9.34 4.80
N VAL A 260 -17.71 -8.21 4.07
CA VAL A 260 -16.70 -7.78 3.10
C VAL A 260 -15.48 -7.23 3.85
N LYS A 261 -14.27 -7.65 3.44
CA LYS A 261 -13.02 -7.17 4.03
C LYS A 261 -12.39 -6.11 3.15
N VAL A 262 -11.90 -5.04 3.76
CA VAL A 262 -11.24 -3.93 3.08
C VAL A 262 -9.81 -3.82 3.60
N SER A 263 -8.86 -3.78 2.69
CA SER A 263 -7.43 -3.66 2.99
C SER A 263 -6.80 -2.55 2.16
N ILE A 264 -5.85 -1.86 2.77
CA ILE A 264 -5.05 -0.80 2.13
C ILE A 264 -3.64 -1.32 1.95
N ILE A 265 -3.08 -1.11 0.76
CA ILE A 265 -1.70 -1.42 0.45
C ILE A 265 -0.94 -0.11 0.26
N GLN A 266 0.15 0.04 1.00
CA GLN A 266 1.04 1.19 0.91
C GLN A 266 2.37 0.70 0.34
N PRO A 267 2.48 0.66 -1.01
CA PRO A 267 3.71 0.27 -1.65
C PRO A 267 4.80 1.27 -1.34
N GLY A 268 5.98 0.72 -1.07
CA GLY A 268 7.24 1.42 -1.07
C GLY A 268 7.62 1.88 -2.47
N ALA A 269 8.75 2.58 -2.53
CA ALA A 269 9.08 3.35 -3.71
C ALA A 269 9.63 2.42 -4.82
N THR A 270 8.77 2.14 -5.81
CA THR A 270 8.99 1.11 -6.82
C THR A 270 8.96 1.70 -8.22
N LYS A 271 9.85 1.21 -9.09
CA LYS A 271 9.91 1.65 -10.48
C LYS A 271 8.73 1.08 -11.27
N THR A 272 7.63 1.82 -11.33
CA THR A 272 6.50 1.55 -12.25
C THR A 272 6.67 2.31 -13.57
N ALA A 273 5.86 2.00 -14.59
CA ALA A 273 6.03 2.61 -15.92
C ALA A 273 5.94 4.14 -15.89
N GLN A 274 5.03 4.73 -15.11
CA GLN A 274 4.94 6.20 -14.99
C GLN A 274 6.13 6.77 -14.21
N VAL A 275 6.44 6.24 -13.03
CA VAL A 275 7.48 6.79 -12.15
C VAL A 275 8.89 6.60 -12.73
N GLY A 276 9.12 5.50 -13.45
CA GLY A 276 10.40 5.19 -14.09
C GLY A 276 10.60 5.83 -15.47
N ASN A 277 9.60 6.53 -16.04
CA ASN A 277 9.69 7.14 -17.36
C ASN A 277 10.26 8.55 -17.27
N VAL A 278 11.55 8.68 -17.59
CA VAL A 278 12.27 9.96 -17.58
C VAL A 278 11.66 10.96 -18.56
N ASN A 279 11.23 10.51 -19.75
CA ASN A 279 10.64 11.39 -20.75
C ASN A 279 9.31 12.00 -20.28
N PHE A 280 8.49 11.21 -19.59
CA PHE A 280 7.27 11.70 -18.94
C PHE A 280 7.61 12.84 -17.97
N TRP A 281 8.57 12.65 -17.08
CA TRP A 281 8.95 13.69 -16.11
C TRP A 281 9.54 14.94 -16.75
N CYS A 282 10.36 14.80 -17.80
CA CYS A 282 10.87 15.94 -18.55
C CYS A 282 9.74 16.74 -19.22
N GLN A 283 8.73 16.05 -19.77
CA GLN A 283 7.57 16.70 -20.37
C GLN A 283 6.72 17.41 -19.30
N GLN A 284 6.44 16.75 -18.17
CA GLN A 284 5.68 17.35 -17.07
C GLN A 284 6.39 18.56 -16.47
N GLN A 285 7.73 18.52 -16.36
CA GLN A 285 8.55 19.66 -15.95
C GLN A 285 8.36 20.84 -16.90
N LYS A 286 8.51 20.59 -18.21
CA LYS A 286 8.37 21.65 -19.22
C LYS A 286 6.99 22.29 -19.16
N GLN A 287 5.93 21.48 -19.14
CA GLN A 287 4.56 21.97 -19.03
C GLN A 287 4.32 22.78 -17.76
N LEU A 288 4.88 22.32 -16.63
CA LEU A 288 4.76 23.03 -15.37
C LEU A 288 5.45 24.39 -15.44
N THR A 289 6.72 24.45 -15.87
CA THR A 289 7.48 25.69 -16.03
C THR A 289 6.80 26.66 -17.01
N ASP A 290 6.33 26.18 -18.17
CA ASP A 290 5.65 27.00 -19.18
C ASP A 290 4.31 27.58 -18.67
N SER A 291 3.70 26.94 -17.66
CA SER A 291 2.43 27.38 -17.05
C SER A 291 2.59 28.37 -15.90
N LEU A 292 3.82 28.60 -15.39
CA LEU A 292 4.06 29.49 -14.26
C LEU A 292 3.85 30.95 -14.63
N SER A 293 3.33 31.74 -13.68
CA SER A 293 3.31 33.19 -13.82
C SER A 293 4.74 33.74 -13.80
N LEU A 294 4.96 34.88 -14.47
CA LEU A 294 6.26 35.56 -14.46
C LEU A 294 6.72 35.91 -13.04
N GLU A 295 5.78 36.19 -12.15
CA GLU A 295 6.05 36.44 -10.73
C GLU A 295 6.59 35.21 -10.02
N LEU A 296 5.90 34.06 -10.13
CA LEU A 296 6.36 32.81 -9.53
C LEU A 296 7.70 32.36 -10.12
N LEU A 297 7.87 32.49 -11.44
CA LEU A 297 9.13 32.13 -12.10
C LEU A 297 10.29 32.99 -11.60
N ARG A 298 10.06 34.30 -11.40
CA ARG A 298 11.07 35.21 -10.83
C ARG A 298 11.40 34.85 -9.39
N ASP A 299 10.38 34.58 -8.57
CA ASP A 299 10.53 34.37 -7.13
C ASP A 299 11.11 33.00 -6.81
N TYR A 300 10.74 31.95 -7.55
CA TYR A 300 11.33 30.62 -7.42
C TYR A 300 12.69 30.53 -8.14
N GLY A 301 12.79 31.02 -9.36
CA GLY A 301 13.98 30.92 -10.20
C GLY A 301 14.11 29.58 -10.92
N GLU A 302 14.52 29.64 -12.19
CA GLU A 302 14.65 28.45 -13.05
C GLU A 302 15.64 27.41 -12.50
N ASP A 303 16.76 27.85 -11.92
CA ASP A 303 17.77 26.93 -11.38
C ASP A 303 17.23 26.11 -10.20
N TYR A 304 16.45 26.73 -9.31
CA TYR A 304 15.83 26.05 -8.17
C TYR A 304 14.80 25.02 -8.65
N LEU A 305 13.96 25.41 -9.61
CA LEU A 305 12.99 24.51 -10.21
C LEU A 305 13.70 23.33 -10.88
N ALA A 306 14.75 23.59 -11.66
CA ALA A 306 15.54 22.55 -12.32
C ALA A 306 16.17 21.56 -11.32
N GLU A 307 16.68 22.04 -10.18
CA GLU A 307 17.22 21.15 -9.13
C GLU A 307 16.14 20.21 -8.58
N ILE A 308 14.92 20.71 -8.33
CA ILE A 308 13.81 19.88 -7.87
C ILE A 308 13.58 18.71 -8.82
N TYR A 309 13.48 19.00 -10.12
CA TYR A 309 13.21 17.95 -11.11
C TYR A 309 14.38 16.98 -11.30
N GLN A 310 15.62 17.48 -11.23
CA GLN A 310 16.80 16.63 -11.29
C GLN A 310 16.84 15.65 -10.12
N LYS A 311 16.49 16.09 -8.91
CA LYS A 311 16.43 15.21 -7.73
C LYS A 311 15.32 14.19 -7.82
N VAL A 312 14.16 14.57 -8.35
CA VAL A 312 13.03 13.66 -8.56
C VAL A 312 13.38 12.57 -9.57
N THR A 313 13.99 12.94 -10.70
CA THR A 313 14.42 11.98 -11.74
C THR A 313 15.53 11.06 -11.22
N LEU A 314 16.48 11.59 -10.44
CA LEU A 314 17.52 10.79 -9.78
C LEU A 314 16.93 9.82 -8.74
N LEU A 315 16.01 10.26 -7.90
CA LEU A 315 15.32 9.40 -6.93
C LEU A 315 14.54 8.28 -7.65
N GLY A 316 13.88 8.63 -8.76
CA GLY A 316 13.22 7.70 -9.67
C GLY A 316 14.13 6.56 -10.17
N SER A 317 15.40 6.86 -10.40
CA SER A 317 16.40 5.86 -10.86
C SER A 317 16.86 4.90 -9.76
N ASN A 318 16.70 5.27 -8.48
CA ASN A 318 17.09 4.47 -7.32
C ASN A 318 15.97 3.58 -6.77
N PHE A 319 14.75 3.64 -7.32
CA PHE A 319 13.66 2.78 -6.88
C PHE A 319 13.94 1.30 -7.20
N HIS A 320 13.62 0.44 -6.24
CA HIS A 320 13.92 -1.00 -6.31
C HIS A 320 13.28 -1.63 -7.56
N GLN A 321 14.04 -2.55 -8.19
CA GLN A 321 13.66 -3.18 -9.47
C GLN A 321 12.58 -4.27 -9.34
N THR A 322 12.41 -4.89 -8.17
CA THR A 322 11.52 -6.06 -8.04
C THR A 322 10.15 -5.66 -7.52
N MET A 323 9.12 -5.88 -8.34
CA MET A 323 7.71 -5.67 -7.95
C MET A 323 7.17 -6.81 -7.07
N ASP A 324 7.84 -7.96 -7.06
CA ASP A 324 7.35 -9.21 -6.42
C ASP A 324 6.90 -9.03 -4.96
N PRO A 325 7.65 -8.34 -4.08
CA PRO A 325 7.21 -8.18 -2.68
C PRO A 325 5.88 -7.44 -2.54
N ILE A 326 5.60 -6.52 -3.47
CA ILE A 326 4.34 -5.76 -3.49
C ILE A 326 3.22 -6.64 -4.03
N ILE A 327 3.48 -7.40 -5.09
CA ILE A 327 2.50 -8.34 -5.66
C ILE A 327 2.13 -9.39 -4.61
N ASP A 328 3.11 -9.99 -3.93
CA ASP A 328 2.90 -10.94 -2.84
C ASP A 328 2.07 -10.33 -1.70
N THR A 329 2.30 -9.06 -1.38
CA THR A 329 1.53 -8.34 -0.37
C THR A 329 0.08 -8.13 -0.81
N ILE A 330 -0.17 -7.80 -2.08
CA ILE A 330 -1.52 -7.66 -2.62
C ILE A 330 -2.23 -9.04 -2.63
N VAL A 331 -1.53 -10.10 -3.06
CA VAL A 331 -2.03 -11.48 -3.03
C VAL A 331 -2.37 -11.90 -1.60
N ALA A 332 -1.52 -11.59 -0.62
CA ALA A 332 -1.78 -11.85 0.78
C ALA A 332 -3.04 -11.10 1.27
N ALA A 333 -3.22 -9.84 0.88
CA ALA A 333 -4.42 -9.07 1.22
C ALA A 333 -5.70 -9.66 0.61
N LEU A 334 -5.61 -10.24 -0.58
CA LEU A 334 -6.73 -10.91 -1.27
C LEU A 334 -7.06 -12.27 -0.66
N LEU A 335 -6.05 -13.12 -0.48
CA LEU A 335 -6.26 -14.54 -0.21
C LEU A 335 -6.17 -14.89 1.28
N THR A 336 -5.70 -14.00 2.15
CA THR A 336 -5.72 -14.31 3.60
C THR A 336 -7.15 -14.41 4.09
N GLU A 337 -7.44 -15.42 4.91
CA GLU A 337 -8.78 -15.61 5.49
C GLU A 337 -9.21 -14.38 6.30
N ASN A 338 -8.28 -13.87 7.12
CA ASN A 338 -8.43 -12.66 7.93
C ASN A 338 -7.29 -11.65 7.61
N PRO A 339 -7.42 -10.89 6.51
CA PRO A 339 -6.37 -9.96 6.09
C PRO A 339 -6.24 -8.79 7.08
N LYS A 340 -5.06 -8.17 7.12
CA LYS A 340 -4.85 -6.91 7.85
C LYS A 340 -5.63 -5.79 7.16
N SER A 341 -6.00 -4.75 7.91
CA SER A 341 -6.58 -3.53 7.34
C SER A 341 -5.57 -2.74 6.52
N ARG A 342 -4.27 -2.85 6.83
CA ARG A 342 -3.19 -2.10 6.19
C ARG A 342 -1.93 -2.95 6.06
N TYR A 343 -1.26 -2.80 4.92
CA TYR A 343 0.02 -3.43 4.62
C TYR A 343 1.00 -2.37 4.11
N THR A 344 2.12 -2.21 4.81
CA THR A 344 3.29 -1.45 4.36
C THR A 344 4.31 -2.45 3.83
N THR A 345 4.94 -2.17 2.68
CA THR A 345 5.89 -3.12 2.06
C THR A 345 7.34 -2.85 2.44
N GLU A 346 7.63 -1.75 3.15
CA GLU A 346 8.97 -1.35 3.55
C GLU A 346 9.03 -0.96 5.03
N PHE A 347 9.93 -1.59 5.79
CA PHE A 347 10.14 -1.30 7.22
C PHE A 347 10.55 0.16 7.48
N VAL A 348 11.34 0.76 6.57
CA VAL A 348 11.78 2.16 6.70
C VAL A 348 10.58 3.10 6.76
N ILE A 349 9.52 2.82 6.01
CA ILE A 349 8.30 3.63 6.05
C ILE A 349 7.63 3.53 7.43
N ASP A 350 7.57 2.34 8.03
CA ASP A 350 7.01 2.17 9.37
C ASP A 350 7.81 2.97 10.41
N LEU A 351 9.14 3.02 10.29
CA LEU A 351 9.98 3.87 11.14
C LEU A 351 9.69 5.37 10.94
N ILE A 352 9.52 5.81 9.70
CA ILE A 352 9.19 7.21 9.38
C ILE A 352 7.82 7.59 9.97
N LYS A 353 6.83 6.68 9.92
CA LYS A 353 5.54 6.89 10.57
C LYS A 353 5.68 7.06 12.07
N VAL A 354 6.52 6.27 12.73
CA VAL A 354 6.80 6.43 14.17
C VAL A 354 7.38 7.82 14.45
N ILE A 355 8.34 8.27 13.65
CA ILE A 355 8.91 9.62 13.77
C ILE A 355 7.79 10.67 13.65
N TYR A 356 6.98 10.59 12.60
CA TYR A 356 5.93 11.58 12.32
C TYR A 356 4.83 11.62 13.39
N TYR A 357 4.35 10.46 13.86
CA TYR A 357 3.21 10.40 14.78
C TYR A 357 3.58 10.64 16.24
N PHE A 358 4.83 10.36 16.64
CA PHE A 358 5.23 10.42 18.06
C PHE A 358 6.17 11.58 18.39
N LEU A 359 6.84 12.20 17.43
CA LEU A 359 7.67 13.38 17.68
C LEU A 359 6.90 14.68 17.42
N PRO A 360 7.28 15.80 18.08
CA PRO A 360 6.73 17.11 17.76
C PRO A 360 6.95 17.48 16.30
N ASN A 361 5.98 18.18 15.68
CA ASN A 361 6.03 18.56 14.27
C ASN A 361 7.35 19.22 13.87
N THR A 362 7.90 20.12 14.70
CA THR A 362 9.20 20.75 14.41
C THR A 362 10.33 19.74 14.19
N VAL A 363 10.38 18.67 14.99
CA VAL A 363 11.41 17.63 14.87
C VAL A 363 11.13 16.75 13.66
N SER A 364 9.88 16.32 13.49
CA SER A 364 9.42 15.53 12.35
C SER A 364 9.71 16.25 11.03
N ASP A 365 9.37 17.53 10.93
CA ASP A 365 9.57 18.35 9.73
C ASP A 365 11.06 18.52 9.40
N ILE A 366 11.94 18.72 10.39
CA ILE A 366 13.39 18.77 10.17
C ILE A 366 13.90 17.45 9.55
N ILE A 367 13.46 16.32 10.10
CA ILE A 367 13.88 14.99 9.62
C ILE A 367 13.32 14.74 8.21
N LEU A 368 12.01 14.93 8.01
CA LEU A 368 11.34 14.67 6.75
C LEU A 368 11.82 15.62 5.64
N ASN A 369 12.03 16.90 5.94
CA ASN A 369 12.56 17.85 4.95
C ASN A 369 14.00 17.49 4.54
N LYS A 370 14.82 16.98 5.47
CA LYS A 370 16.17 16.51 5.13
C LYS A 370 16.12 15.30 4.17
N ILE A 371 15.16 14.40 4.37
CA ILE A 371 14.98 13.19 3.55
C ILE A 371 14.36 13.52 2.19
N PHE A 372 13.27 14.30 2.14
CA PHE A 372 12.43 14.45 0.95
C PHE A 372 12.52 15.83 0.28
N VAL A 373 12.90 16.88 1.01
CA VAL A 373 12.87 18.27 0.53
C VAL A 373 14.26 18.84 0.25
N SER A 374 15.31 18.24 0.79
CA SER A 374 16.66 18.80 0.78
C SER A 374 17.10 19.29 -0.61
N HIS A 375 17.49 20.55 -0.66
CA HIS A 375 17.89 21.29 -1.86
C HIS A 375 19.19 22.04 -1.58
N SER A 376 19.97 22.29 -2.62
CA SER A 376 21.24 23.03 -2.57
C SER A 376 21.04 24.48 -3.00
N LEU A 377 20.05 24.74 -3.84
CA LEU A 377 19.67 26.08 -4.29
C LEU A 377 18.46 26.55 -3.49
N LEU A 378 18.47 27.83 -3.10
CA LEU A 378 17.30 28.48 -2.53
C LEU A 378 16.48 29.16 -3.64
N PRO A 379 15.15 29.29 -3.46
CA PRO A 379 14.34 30.18 -4.29
C PRO A 379 14.96 31.57 -4.37
N ASN A 380 14.86 32.22 -5.54
CA ASN A 380 15.42 33.55 -5.75
C ASN A 380 14.88 34.60 -4.77
N GLY A 381 13.59 34.53 -4.40
CA GLY A 381 12.96 35.41 -3.40
C GLY A 381 13.55 35.28 -2.00
N CYS A 382 14.19 34.15 -1.67
CA CYS A 382 14.89 33.96 -0.39
C CYS A 382 16.29 34.59 -0.37
N LYS A 383 16.92 34.78 -1.55
CA LYS A 383 18.26 35.39 -1.68
C LYS A 383 18.24 36.91 -1.56
N GLN A 384 17.05 37.52 -1.71
CA GLN A 384 16.87 38.97 -1.72
C GLN A 384 16.60 39.60 -0.34
N LYS A 385 16.90 38.89 0.76
CA LYS A 385 16.72 39.38 2.13
C LYS A 385 18.04 39.61 2.85
#